data_AF-A0AAD9WBV9-F1
#
_entry.id   AF-A0AAD9WBV9-F1
#
_cell.length_a   1.000
_cell.length_b   1.000
_cell.length_c   1.000
_cell.angle_alpha   90.00
_cell.angle_beta   90.00
_cell.angle_gamma   90.00
#
_symmetry.space_group_name_H-M   'P 1'
#
loop_
_entity.id
_entity.type
_entity.pdbx_description
1 polymer ?
#
loop_
_entity_poly.entity_id
_entity_poly.type
_entity_poly.pdbx_seq_one_letter_code
_entity_poly.pdbx_strand_id
1 'polypeptide(L)'
;MSFPLEPLPRIACFHGGGSTASIFKVQCEQLQKLLSGCYELVFFDAPYERDAGPGVLPAFSYEQYGPYRTWFTRSQDDKERGDGRNVEGRGEGGVERVLRLISETGGEGEWIGVMGFSQGTRVAGGVLLDQQRRREIGLPKADGELNFRFGIMCMGGAAPMVSDIVHASYSDSLINIPTLHLHGTKDINYQNGKKMWKAHYEANSTTVWDIDYHHAMPWYRADVLKFVDLIRKLDRDSLVKA
;
A
#
# COMPACT_ATOMS: atom_id res chain seq x y z
N MET A 1 -34.60 10.73 -14.89
CA MET A 1 -33.25 11.20 -15.26
C MET A 1 -32.41 11.18 -13.99
N SER A 2 -31.59 10.15 -13.80
CA SER A 2 -30.61 10.15 -12.70
C SER A 2 -29.36 10.87 -13.20
N PHE A 3 -28.94 11.91 -12.48
CA PHE A 3 -27.63 12.52 -12.67
C PHE A 3 -26.53 11.45 -12.59
N PRO A 4 -25.40 11.60 -13.29
CA PRO A 4 -24.28 10.70 -13.08
C PRO A 4 -23.87 10.78 -11.61
N LEU A 5 -23.78 9.62 -10.95
CA LEU A 5 -23.04 9.53 -9.70
C LEU A 5 -21.62 10.00 -10.03
N GLU A 6 -21.17 11.06 -9.36
CA GLU A 6 -19.77 11.48 -9.41
C GLU A 6 -18.86 10.25 -9.27
N PRO A 7 -17.78 10.14 -10.07
CA PRO A 7 -16.85 9.03 -9.97
C PRO A 7 -16.37 8.80 -8.53
N LEU A 8 -16.40 7.55 -8.06
CA LEU A 8 -15.97 7.23 -6.70
C LEU A 8 -14.47 7.50 -6.52
N PRO A 9 -14.03 8.09 -5.40
CA PRO A 9 -12.63 8.20 -5.06
C PRO A 9 -11.95 6.82 -5.02
N ARG A 10 -10.69 6.77 -5.46
CA ARG A 10 -9.97 5.52 -5.71
C ARG A 10 -8.84 5.31 -4.71
N ILE A 11 -8.66 4.06 -4.29
CA ILE A 11 -7.55 3.61 -3.43
C ILE A 11 -6.74 2.55 -4.17
N ALA A 12 -5.44 2.79 -4.36
CA ALA A 12 -4.53 1.85 -5.00
C ALA A 12 -4.06 0.79 -3.98
N CYS A 13 -4.26 -0.48 -4.30
CA CYS A 13 -4.06 -1.63 -3.41
C CYS A 13 -2.89 -2.51 -3.86
N PHE A 14 -1.89 -2.70 -2.99
CA PHE A 14 -0.67 -3.48 -3.25
C PHE A 14 -0.61 -4.76 -2.41
N HIS A 15 -0.51 -5.90 -3.07
CA HIS A 15 -0.49 -7.21 -2.42
C HIS A 15 0.83 -7.53 -1.70
N GLY A 16 0.82 -8.55 -0.83
CA GLY A 16 2.01 -9.07 -0.16
C GLY A 16 2.92 -9.89 -1.09
N GLY A 17 4.14 -10.19 -0.65
CA GLY A 17 5.09 -10.95 -1.47
C GLY A 17 4.64 -12.40 -1.66
N GLY A 18 4.71 -12.88 -2.91
CA GLY A 18 4.31 -14.23 -3.29
C GLY A 18 2.80 -14.38 -3.44
N SER A 19 2.14 -13.29 -3.80
CA SER A 19 0.68 -13.19 -4.04
C SER A 19 0.44 -12.49 -5.38
N THR A 20 -0.81 -12.15 -5.68
CA THR A 20 -1.22 -11.40 -6.87
C THR A 20 -2.34 -10.41 -6.53
N ALA A 21 -2.62 -9.50 -7.44
CA ALA A 21 -3.75 -8.57 -7.34
C ALA A 21 -5.10 -9.32 -7.17
N SER A 22 -5.28 -10.44 -7.87
CA SER A 22 -6.52 -11.24 -7.79
C SER A 22 -6.67 -11.92 -6.43
N ILE A 23 -5.59 -12.48 -5.86
CA ILE A 23 -5.59 -13.02 -4.50
C ILE A 23 -5.93 -11.92 -3.50
N PHE A 24 -5.26 -10.77 -3.59
CA PHE A 24 -5.49 -9.68 -2.64
C PHE A 24 -6.91 -9.12 -2.74
N LYS A 25 -7.49 -9.08 -3.95
CA LYS A 25 -8.90 -8.75 -4.16
C LYS A 25 -9.83 -9.72 -3.43
N VAL A 26 -9.59 -11.03 -3.49
CA VAL A 26 -10.36 -12.04 -2.74
C VAL A 26 -10.20 -11.84 -1.23
N GLN A 27 -8.98 -11.62 -0.75
CA GLN A 27 -8.71 -11.35 0.67
C GLN A 27 -9.41 -10.08 1.18
N CYS A 28 -9.66 -9.11 0.28
CA CYS A 28 -10.36 -7.87 0.57
C CYS A 28 -11.86 -7.89 0.22
N GLU A 29 -12.45 -9.02 -0.17
CA GLU A 29 -13.80 -9.06 -0.76
C GLU A 29 -14.87 -8.45 0.15
N GLN A 30 -14.88 -8.82 1.44
CA GLN A 30 -15.84 -8.26 2.40
C GLN A 30 -15.65 -6.75 2.61
N LEU A 31 -14.40 -6.31 2.67
CA LEU A 31 -14.06 -4.88 2.80
C LEU A 31 -14.51 -4.11 1.57
N GLN A 32 -14.21 -4.62 0.38
CA GLN A 32 -14.60 -4.02 -0.90
C GLN A 32 -16.12 -3.88 -1.00
N LYS A 33 -16.89 -4.91 -0.63
CA LYS A 33 -18.36 -4.86 -0.61
C LYS A 33 -18.91 -3.77 0.32
N LEU A 34 -18.27 -3.53 1.46
CA LEU A 34 -18.72 -2.51 2.41
C LEU A 34 -18.27 -1.09 2.03
N LEU A 35 -17.21 -0.97 1.24
CA LEU A 35 -16.69 0.32 0.74
C LEU A 35 -17.22 0.71 -0.64
N SER A 36 -17.87 -0.19 -1.38
CA SER A 36 -18.23 0.02 -2.80
C SER A 36 -19.19 1.18 -3.07
N GLY A 37 -19.86 1.72 -2.05
CA GLY A 37 -20.68 2.94 -2.17
C GLY A 37 -19.91 4.23 -1.90
N CYS A 38 -18.63 4.16 -1.53
CA CYS A 38 -17.80 5.30 -1.12
C CYS A 38 -16.46 5.34 -1.84
N TYR A 39 -15.89 4.19 -2.20
CA TYR A 39 -14.56 4.08 -2.78
C TYR A 39 -14.49 2.99 -3.84
N GLU A 40 -13.64 3.19 -4.84
CA GLU A 40 -13.16 2.14 -5.72
C GLU A 40 -11.81 1.61 -5.21
N LEU A 41 -11.72 0.30 -4.90
CA LEU A 41 -10.45 -0.35 -4.59
C LEU A 41 -9.86 -0.96 -5.86
N VAL A 42 -8.65 -0.55 -6.23
CA VAL A 42 -7.99 -0.99 -7.47
C VAL A 42 -6.71 -1.73 -7.11
N PHE A 43 -6.59 -2.98 -7.56
CA PHE A 43 -5.53 -3.90 -7.14
C PHE A 43 -4.45 -4.01 -8.20
N PHE A 44 -3.20 -3.84 -7.79
CA PHE A 44 -2.04 -3.82 -8.69
C PHE A 44 -1.16 -5.05 -8.48
N ASP A 45 -0.68 -5.60 -9.58
CA ASP A 45 0.26 -6.71 -9.59
C ASP A 45 1.70 -6.21 -9.52
N ALA A 46 2.49 -6.88 -8.70
CA ALA A 46 3.93 -6.64 -8.63
C ALA A 46 4.64 -7.14 -9.90
N PRO A 47 5.81 -6.60 -10.26
CA PRO A 47 6.39 -6.84 -11.58
C PRO A 47 7.25 -8.12 -11.68
N TYR A 48 7.63 -8.73 -10.56
CA TYR A 48 8.56 -9.86 -10.56
C TYR A 48 7.88 -11.13 -10.07
N GLU A 49 8.14 -12.26 -10.70
CA GLU A 49 7.64 -13.55 -10.25
C GLU A 49 8.42 -14.08 -9.03
N ARG A 50 7.76 -14.90 -8.21
CA ARG A 50 8.37 -15.66 -7.12
C ARG A 50 7.49 -16.82 -6.68
N ASP A 51 8.01 -17.63 -5.75
CA ASP A 51 7.23 -18.65 -5.06
C ASP A 51 6.13 -18.05 -4.18
N ALA A 52 5.10 -18.86 -3.92
CA ALA A 52 3.97 -18.53 -3.08
C ALA A 52 4.40 -17.99 -1.72
N GLY A 53 3.74 -16.92 -1.28
CA GLY A 53 3.94 -16.33 0.03
C GLY A 53 3.28 -17.16 1.14
N PRO A 54 3.61 -16.88 2.41
CA PRO A 54 2.90 -17.48 3.54
C PRO A 54 1.39 -17.22 3.46
N GLY A 55 0.58 -18.28 3.63
CA GLY A 55 -0.88 -18.19 3.64
C GLY A 55 -1.54 -18.13 2.26
N VAL A 56 -0.78 -18.20 1.16
CA VAL A 56 -1.33 -18.29 -0.20
C VAL A 56 -1.76 -19.72 -0.51
N LEU A 57 -0.87 -20.69 -0.32
CA LEU A 57 -1.19 -22.11 -0.47
C LEU A 57 -1.77 -22.69 0.83
N PRO A 58 -2.70 -23.67 0.73
CA PRO A 58 -3.24 -24.27 -0.50
C PRO A 58 -4.47 -23.54 -1.08
N ALA A 59 -4.96 -22.48 -0.43
CA ALA A 59 -6.23 -21.84 -0.78
C ALA A 59 -6.25 -21.17 -2.17
N PHE A 60 -5.09 -20.68 -2.63
CA PHE A 60 -4.92 -20.02 -3.92
C PHE A 60 -3.92 -20.84 -4.75
N SER A 61 -4.43 -21.73 -5.61
CA SER A 61 -3.57 -22.60 -6.44
C SER A 61 -2.87 -21.83 -7.57
N TYR A 62 -1.78 -22.39 -8.07
CA TYR A 62 -0.99 -21.74 -9.11
C TYR A 62 -1.76 -21.67 -10.43
N GLU A 63 -2.54 -22.69 -10.76
CA GLU A 63 -3.31 -22.78 -11.99
C GLU A 63 -4.38 -21.68 -12.09
N GLN A 64 -4.91 -21.23 -10.95
CA GLN A 64 -5.96 -20.21 -10.91
C GLN A 64 -5.43 -18.81 -10.60
N TYR A 65 -4.42 -18.71 -9.73
CA TYR A 65 -3.97 -17.43 -9.17
C TYR A 65 -2.52 -17.08 -9.46
N GLY A 66 -1.77 -17.97 -10.11
CA GLY A 66 -0.40 -17.73 -10.53
C GLY A 66 -0.28 -16.94 -11.84
N PRO A 67 0.94 -16.56 -12.25
CA PRO A 67 2.18 -16.67 -11.47
C PRO A 67 2.17 -15.73 -10.27
N TYR A 68 2.70 -16.17 -9.11
CA TYR A 68 2.77 -15.31 -7.92
C TYR A 68 3.89 -14.29 -8.06
N ARG A 69 3.72 -13.13 -7.42
CA ARG A 69 4.55 -11.96 -7.70
C ARG A 69 5.10 -11.26 -6.44
N THR A 70 6.11 -10.41 -6.64
CA THR A 70 6.80 -9.65 -5.61
C THR A 70 7.26 -8.28 -6.08
N TRP A 71 7.30 -7.33 -5.15
CA TRP A 71 7.67 -5.94 -5.42
C TRP A 71 9.18 -5.69 -5.41
N PHE A 72 9.95 -6.62 -4.84
CA PHE A 72 11.38 -6.44 -4.56
C PHE A 72 12.18 -7.62 -5.11
N THR A 73 13.33 -7.33 -5.70
CA THR A 73 14.30 -8.35 -6.10
C THR A 73 15.42 -8.47 -5.07
N ARG A 74 16.28 -9.46 -5.27
CA ARG A 74 17.48 -9.69 -4.46
C ARG A 74 18.71 -9.59 -5.37
N SER A 75 19.81 -9.05 -4.84
CA SER A 75 21.10 -9.01 -5.53
C SER A 75 21.73 -10.40 -5.61
N GLN A 76 22.85 -10.52 -6.33
CA GLN A 76 23.61 -11.78 -6.40
C GLN A 76 24.12 -12.25 -5.03
N ASP A 77 24.37 -11.32 -4.10
CA ASP A 77 24.77 -11.62 -2.71
C ASP A 77 23.57 -11.88 -1.77
N ASP A 78 22.40 -12.18 -2.34
CA ASP A 78 21.15 -12.42 -1.61
C ASP A 78 20.68 -11.25 -0.72
N LYS A 79 21.06 -10.02 -1.06
CA LYS A 79 20.56 -8.82 -0.38
C LYS A 79 19.32 -8.29 -1.08
N GLU A 80 18.23 -8.15 -0.34
CA GLU A 80 17.02 -7.53 -0.91
C GLU A 80 17.30 -6.08 -1.32
N ARG A 81 16.84 -5.71 -2.51
CA ARG A 81 16.95 -4.35 -3.04
C ARG A 81 15.76 -3.52 -2.58
N GLY A 82 15.98 -2.60 -1.64
CA GLY A 82 14.91 -1.77 -1.05
C GLY A 82 14.27 -0.75 -2.01
N ASP A 83 14.82 -0.56 -3.21
CA ASP A 83 14.32 0.36 -4.23
C ASP A 83 13.40 -0.30 -5.28
N GLY A 84 13.18 -1.62 -5.18
CA GLY A 84 12.28 -2.35 -6.10
C GLY A 84 12.79 -2.43 -7.55
N ARG A 85 14.08 -2.18 -7.80
CA ARG A 85 14.71 -2.37 -9.12
C ARG A 85 14.89 -3.83 -9.49
N ASN A 86 15.32 -4.07 -10.73
CA ASN A 86 15.63 -5.41 -11.22
C ASN A 86 16.85 -6.01 -10.47
N VAL A 87 17.16 -7.28 -10.73
CA VAL A 87 18.25 -8.01 -10.06
C VAL A 87 19.62 -7.33 -10.22
N GLU A 88 19.85 -6.68 -11.37
CA GLU A 88 21.09 -5.93 -11.67
C GLU A 88 21.16 -4.58 -10.95
N GLY A 89 20.07 -4.13 -10.32
CA GLY A 89 19.95 -2.79 -9.73
C GLY A 89 19.84 -1.70 -10.78
N ARG A 90 19.34 -2.02 -11.97
CA ARG A 90 19.16 -1.10 -13.11
C ARG A 90 17.67 -0.89 -13.41
N GLY A 91 17.41 0.10 -14.26
CA GLY A 91 16.08 0.43 -14.73
C GLY A 91 15.28 1.35 -13.80
N GLU A 92 14.00 1.47 -14.11
CA GLU A 92 13.02 2.28 -13.37
C GLU A 92 12.94 1.82 -11.91
N GLY A 93 12.96 2.77 -10.97
CA GLY A 93 12.74 2.51 -9.55
C GLY A 93 11.32 1.99 -9.29
N GLY A 94 11.14 1.28 -8.18
CA GLY A 94 9.88 0.61 -7.88
C GLY A 94 8.74 1.58 -7.59
N VAL A 95 9.01 2.72 -6.94
CA VAL A 95 8.00 3.75 -6.67
C VAL A 95 7.56 4.43 -7.97
N GLU A 96 8.52 4.79 -8.82
CA GLU A 96 8.29 5.42 -10.12
C GLU A 96 7.44 4.51 -11.01
N ARG A 97 7.77 3.21 -11.05
CA ARG A 97 6.99 2.19 -11.76
C ARG A 97 5.54 2.13 -11.26
N VAL A 98 5.35 2.15 -9.95
CA VAL A 98 4.01 2.09 -9.34
C VAL A 98 3.21 3.34 -9.66
N LEU A 99 3.80 4.53 -9.54
CA LEU A 99 3.14 5.79 -9.91
C LEU A 99 2.72 5.80 -11.38
N ARG A 100 3.60 5.32 -12.27
CA ARG A 100 3.28 5.17 -13.70
C ARG A 100 2.11 4.21 -13.93
N LEU A 101 2.13 3.03 -13.30
CA LEU A 101 1.03 2.06 -13.39
C LEU A 101 -0.30 2.66 -12.91
N ILE A 102 -0.29 3.45 -11.83
CA ILE A 102 -1.49 4.13 -11.33
C ILE A 102 -1.98 5.18 -12.33
N SER A 103 -1.08 5.99 -12.90
CA SER A 103 -1.45 7.02 -13.88
C SER A 103 -1.97 6.45 -15.20
N GLU A 104 -1.45 5.28 -15.61
CA GLU A 104 -1.88 4.57 -16.83
C GLU A 104 -3.18 3.78 -16.61
N THR A 105 -3.60 3.62 -15.35
CA THR A 105 -4.84 2.92 -15.01
C THR A 105 -6.03 3.84 -15.24
N GLY A 106 -6.81 3.53 -16.28
CA GLY A 106 -8.05 4.22 -16.61
C GLY A 106 -9.07 4.25 -15.45
N GLY A 107 -10.12 5.04 -15.62
CA GLY A 107 -11.12 5.34 -14.59
C GLY A 107 -11.22 6.85 -14.37
N GLU A 108 -12.36 7.30 -13.87
CA GLU A 108 -12.68 8.73 -13.76
C GLU A 108 -12.53 9.28 -12.33
N GLY A 109 -12.39 8.40 -11.33
CA GLY A 109 -12.24 8.79 -9.92
C GLY A 109 -10.84 9.29 -9.57
N GLU A 110 -10.77 10.27 -8.66
CA GLU A 110 -9.50 10.76 -8.13
C GLU A 110 -8.81 9.70 -7.27
N TRP A 111 -7.49 9.53 -7.44
CA TRP A 111 -6.66 8.72 -6.55
C TRP A 111 -6.41 9.44 -5.23
N ILE A 112 -7.07 9.00 -4.16
CA ILE A 112 -7.02 9.68 -2.86
C ILE A 112 -6.19 8.95 -1.82
N GLY A 113 -5.86 7.67 -2.03
CA GLY A 113 -5.12 6.90 -1.05
C GLY A 113 -4.46 5.65 -1.60
N VAL A 114 -3.58 5.09 -0.78
CA VAL A 114 -2.88 3.83 -1.04
C VAL A 114 -3.15 2.84 0.09
N MET A 115 -3.21 1.55 -0.24
CA MET A 115 -3.34 0.45 0.72
C MET A 115 -2.31 -0.61 0.39
N GLY A 116 -1.58 -1.07 1.40
CA GLY A 116 -0.63 -2.17 1.26
C GLY A 116 -0.92 -3.29 2.24
N PHE A 117 -0.75 -4.53 1.80
CA PHE A 117 -0.71 -5.70 2.69
C PHE A 117 0.69 -6.29 2.75
N SER A 118 1.21 -6.53 3.95
CA SER A 118 2.52 -7.17 4.16
C SER A 118 3.63 -6.46 3.38
N GLN A 119 4.29 -7.11 2.42
CA GLN A 119 5.28 -6.48 1.54
C GLN A 119 4.72 -5.24 0.81
N GLY A 120 3.42 -5.21 0.49
CA GLY A 120 2.75 -4.07 -0.15
C GLY A 120 2.71 -2.81 0.72
N THR A 121 2.83 -2.90 2.05
CA THR A 121 2.93 -1.68 2.91
C THR A 121 4.18 -0.88 2.61
N ARG A 122 5.23 -1.55 2.10
CA ARG A 122 6.47 -0.88 1.71
C ARG A 122 6.27 -0.05 0.46
N VAL A 123 5.50 -0.56 -0.50
CA VAL A 123 5.10 0.18 -1.71
C VAL A 123 4.27 1.39 -1.32
N ALA A 124 3.20 1.19 -0.54
CA ALA A 124 2.34 2.27 -0.08
C ALA A 124 3.12 3.35 0.69
N GLY A 125 3.98 2.95 1.64
CA GLY A 125 4.84 3.90 2.37
C GLY A 125 5.83 4.63 1.47
N GLY A 126 6.41 3.94 0.47
CA GLY A 126 7.36 4.54 -0.48
C GLY A 126 6.72 5.58 -1.37
N VAL A 127 5.50 5.31 -1.87
CA VAL A 127 4.70 6.28 -2.63
C VAL A 127 4.39 7.54 -1.81
N LEU A 128 3.98 7.37 -0.55
CA LEU A 128 3.71 8.50 0.33
C LEU A 128 4.98 9.32 0.63
N LEU A 129 6.09 8.64 0.92
CA LEU A 129 7.36 9.30 1.22
C LEU A 129 7.91 10.06 0.00
N ASP A 130 7.82 9.48 -1.20
CA ASP A 130 8.20 10.13 -2.45
C ASP A 130 7.39 11.41 -2.69
N GLN A 131 6.06 11.34 -2.53
CA GLN A 131 5.18 12.50 -2.64
C GLN A 131 5.53 13.60 -1.62
N GLN A 132 5.79 13.22 -0.37
CA GLN A 132 6.20 14.19 0.66
C GLN A 132 7.53 14.85 0.29
N ARG A 133 8.52 14.07 -0.16
CA ARG A 133 9.83 14.58 -0.54
C ARG A 133 9.76 15.53 -1.74
N ARG A 134 8.98 15.21 -2.77
CA ARG A 134 8.73 16.11 -3.91
C ARG A 134 8.25 17.49 -3.45
N ARG A 135 7.33 17.52 -2.48
CA ARG A 135 6.82 18.77 -1.89
C ARG A 135 7.87 19.50 -1.07
N GLU A 136 8.64 18.80 -0.24
CA GLU A 136 9.68 19.38 0.62
C GLU A 136 10.79 20.06 -0.20
N ILE A 137 11.18 19.48 -1.35
CA ILE A 137 12.20 20.08 -2.24
C ILE A 137 11.61 21.07 -3.26
N GLY A 138 10.31 21.34 -3.21
CA GLY A 138 9.64 22.31 -4.07
C GLY A 138 9.59 21.92 -5.55
N LEU A 139 9.53 20.62 -5.88
CA LEU A 139 9.31 20.20 -7.26
C LEU A 139 7.94 20.71 -7.75
N PRO A 140 7.88 21.36 -8.94
CA PRO A 140 6.62 21.83 -9.49
C PRO A 140 5.66 20.66 -9.71
N LYS A 141 4.38 20.86 -9.35
CA LYS A 141 3.35 19.89 -9.67
C LYS A 141 3.10 19.86 -11.18
N ALA A 142 3.18 18.68 -11.77
CA ALA A 142 2.79 18.48 -13.17
C ALA A 142 1.25 18.42 -13.27
N ASP A 143 0.70 18.83 -14.42
CA ASP A 143 -0.73 18.64 -14.69
C ASP A 143 -1.08 17.15 -14.63
N GLY A 144 -2.10 16.80 -13.83
CA GLY A 144 -2.50 15.41 -13.59
C GLY A 144 -1.62 14.64 -12.61
N GLU A 145 -0.71 15.29 -11.87
CA GLU A 145 0.07 14.62 -10.84
C GLU A 145 -0.82 14.02 -9.73
N LEU A 146 -0.52 12.77 -9.39
CA LEU A 146 -1.23 12.03 -8.36
C LEU A 146 -1.06 12.69 -6.98
N ASN A 147 -2.14 12.72 -6.19
CA ASN A 147 -2.15 13.39 -4.89
C ASN A 147 -2.83 12.52 -3.82
N PHE A 148 -2.07 11.58 -3.26
CA PHE A 148 -2.54 10.71 -2.20
C PHE A 148 -2.67 11.47 -0.88
N ARG A 149 -3.85 11.40 -0.27
CA ARG A 149 -4.18 12.05 1.01
C ARG A 149 -3.85 11.17 2.21
N PHE A 150 -3.87 9.85 2.05
CA PHE A 150 -3.60 8.92 3.14
C PHE A 150 -3.08 7.55 2.68
N GLY A 151 -2.54 6.78 3.63
CA GLY A 151 -2.13 5.38 3.45
C GLY A 151 -2.75 4.42 4.45
N ILE A 152 -2.99 3.18 4.03
CA ILE A 152 -3.49 2.09 4.87
C ILE A 152 -2.46 0.95 4.86
N MET A 153 -1.86 0.68 6.02
CA MET A 153 -0.76 -0.27 6.19
C MET A 153 -1.26 -1.51 6.93
N CYS A 154 -1.55 -2.59 6.20
CA CYS A 154 -2.05 -3.83 6.77
C CYS A 154 -0.93 -4.86 6.95
N MET A 155 -0.72 -5.35 8.17
CA MET A 155 0.19 -6.46 8.46
C MET A 155 1.64 -6.24 7.97
N GLY A 156 2.08 -4.97 7.95
CA GLY A 156 3.41 -4.57 7.51
C GLY A 156 4.50 -4.88 8.53
N GLY A 157 5.76 -4.85 8.10
CA GLY A 157 6.89 -5.14 8.99
C GLY A 157 8.27 -4.72 8.51
N ALA A 158 8.38 -3.94 7.44
CA ALA A 158 9.66 -3.57 6.86
C ALA A 158 9.63 -2.15 6.31
N ALA A 159 10.80 -1.55 6.12
CA ALA A 159 10.95 -0.17 5.68
C ALA A 159 10.20 0.12 4.35
N PRO A 160 9.67 1.35 4.18
CA PRO A 160 9.16 1.84 2.91
C PRO A 160 10.12 1.57 1.73
N MET A 161 9.56 1.39 0.54
CA MET A 161 10.33 1.33 -0.70
C MET A 161 11.02 2.68 -0.93
N VAL A 162 12.29 2.62 -1.31
CA VAL A 162 13.10 3.83 -1.55
C VAL A 162 12.92 4.26 -3.01
N SER A 163 12.47 5.50 -3.24
CA SER A 163 12.44 6.13 -4.56
C SER A 163 13.77 6.82 -4.87
N ASP A 164 13.97 7.24 -6.12
CA ASP A 164 15.19 7.96 -6.50
C ASP A 164 15.31 9.32 -5.81
N ILE A 165 14.18 10.01 -5.64
CA ILE A 165 14.13 11.28 -4.91
C ILE A 165 14.46 11.08 -3.45
N VAL A 166 13.93 10.03 -2.82
CA VAL A 166 14.24 9.70 -1.42
C VAL A 166 15.72 9.37 -1.28
N HIS A 167 16.28 8.57 -2.19
CA HIS A 167 17.69 8.19 -2.17
C HIS A 167 18.63 9.39 -2.35
N ALA A 168 18.25 10.33 -3.22
CA ALA A 168 19.01 11.56 -3.44
C ALA A 168 18.85 12.59 -2.30
N SER A 169 17.80 12.47 -1.48
CA SER A 169 17.56 13.34 -0.33
C SER A 169 18.36 12.87 0.89
N TYR A 170 19.05 13.79 1.56
CA TYR A 170 19.65 13.54 2.89
C TYR A 170 18.66 13.77 4.04
N SER A 171 17.35 13.67 3.76
CA SER A 171 16.30 13.98 4.74
C SER A 171 15.83 12.72 5.44
N ASP A 172 16.03 12.69 6.76
CA ASP A 172 15.53 11.65 7.66
C ASP A 172 14.09 11.93 8.14
N SER A 173 13.35 12.83 7.49
CA SER A 173 12.01 13.19 7.96
C SER A 173 11.05 12.00 7.85
N LEU A 174 10.26 11.80 8.90
CA LEU A 174 9.27 10.73 8.96
C LEU A 174 8.09 11.04 8.03
N ILE A 175 7.39 10.00 7.59
CA ILE A 175 6.16 10.15 6.82
C ILE A 175 5.11 10.82 7.72
N ASN A 176 4.67 12.01 7.32
CA ASN A 176 3.67 12.81 8.05
C ASN A 176 2.31 12.88 7.34
N ILE A 177 2.20 12.29 6.14
CA ILE A 177 0.92 12.08 5.47
C ILE A 177 0.10 11.08 6.30
N PRO A 178 -1.21 11.34 6.54
CA PRO A 178 -2.04 10.48 7.39
C PRO A 178 -1.98 8.99 7.05
N THR A 179 -1.79 8.13 8.06
CA THR A 179 -1.83 6.68 7.86
C THR A 179 -2.68 5.93 8.89
N LEU A 180 -3.27 4.82 8.47
CA LEU A 180 -3.88 3.81 9.34
C LEU A 180 -3.03 2.54 9.32
N HIS A 181 -2.51 2.14 10.47
CA HIS A 181 -1.75 0.91 10.64
C HIS A 181 -2.62 -0.16 11.30
N LEU A 182 -2.83 -1.28 10.60
CA LEU A 182 -3.49 -2.46 11.10
C LEU A 182 -2.44 -3.53 11.42
N HIS A 183 -2.35 -3.95 12.68
CA HIS A 183 -1.43 -5.01 13.09
C HIS A 183 -2.16 -6.17 13.76
N GLY A 184 -1.89 -7.39 13.31
CA GLY A 184 -2.35 -8.61 13.97
C GLY A 184 -1.46 -8.94 15.16
N THR A 185 -2.01 -9.06 16.36
CA THR A 185 -1.24 -9.38 17.58
C THR A 185 -0.69 -10.81 17.59
N LYS A 186 -1.23 -11.70 16.73
CA LYS A 186 -0.73 -13.07 16.48
C LYS A 186 0.08 -13.16 15.19
N ASP A 187 0.29 -12.05 14.49
CA ASP A 187 1.14 -12.00 13.30
C ASP A 187 2.60 -12.17 13.69
N ILE A 188 3.34 -12.99 12.94
CA ILE A 188 4.80 -13.11 13.07
C ILE A 188 5.51 -11.77 12.87
N ASN A 189 4.91 -10.87 12.08
CA ASN A 189 5.41 -9.53 11.82
C ASN A 189 4.96 -8.50 12.85
N TYR A 190 4.16 -8.85 13.88
CA TYR A 190 3.60 -7.86 14.82
C TYR A 190 4.65 -6.89 15.38
N GLN A 191 5.74 -7.44 15.94
CA GLN A 191 6.82 -6.63 16.51
C GLN A 191 7.56 -5.82 15.44
N ASN A 192 7.75 -6.39 14.26
CA ASN A 192 8.39 -5.70 13.13
C ASN A 192 7.50 -4.58 12.59
N GLY A 193 6.18 -4.75 12.58
CA GLY A 193 5.20 -3.71 12.23
C GLY A 193 5.26 -2.54 13.19
N LYS A 194 5.32 -2.79 14.51
CA LYS A 194 5.51 -1.72 15.51
C LYS A 194 6.86 -1.01 15.34
N LYS A 195 7.94 -1.73 15.01
CA LYS A 195 9.25 -1.12 14.72
C LYS A 195 9.21 -0.25 13.47
N MET A 196 8.68 -0.78 12.36
CA MET A 196 8.50 -0.05 11.09
C MET A 196 7.70 1.23 11.30
N TRP A 197 6.56 1.13 12.00
CA TRP A 197 5.72 2.28 12.31
C TRP A 197 6.50 3.38 13.05
N LYS A 198 7.15 3.04 14.17
CA LYS A 198 7.90 4.01 14.97
C LYS A 198 9.12 4.60 14.25
N ALA A 199 9.73 3.84 13.36
CA ALA A 199 10.95 4.25 12.67
C ALA A 199 10.70 5.15 11.44
N HIS A 200 9.50 5.11 10.84
CA HIS A 200 9.26 5.72 9.54
C HIS A 200 8.04 6.64 9.47
N TYR A 201 7.19 6.71 10.50
CA TYR A 201 5.94 7.47 10.46
C TYR A 201 5.80 8.38 11.68
N GLU A 202 5.32 9.61 11.47
CA GLU A 202 5.08 10.54 12.57
C GLU A 202 3.86 10.13 13.39
N ALA A 203 4.02 9.97 14.71
CA ALA A 203 2.97 9.52 15.60
C ALA A 203 1.66 10.34 15.48
N ASN A 204 1.75 11.66 15.31
CA ASN A 204 0.61 12.58 15.20
C ASN A 204 -0.13 12.53 13.85
N SER A 205 0.44 11.83 12.87
CA SER A 205 -0.18 11.54 11.57
C SER A 205 -0.75 10.12 11.49
N THR A 206 -0.47 9.27 12.47
CA THR A 206 -0.83 7.85 12.42
C THR A 206 -1.99 7.49 13.33
N THR A 207 -2.91 6.66 12.84
CA THR A 207 -3.83 5.87 13.66
C THR A 207 -3.34 4.43 13.67
N VAL A 208 -3.26 3.79 14.84
CA VAL A 208 -2.83 2.39 14.96
C VAL A 208 -3.96 1.56 15.56
N TRP A 209 -4.27 0.44 14.92
CA TRP A 209 -5.23 -0.53 15.39
C TRP A 209 -4.60 -1.91 15.46
N ASP A 210 -4.34 -2.36 16.69
CA ASP A 210 -3.89 -3.73 16.96
C ASP A 210 -5.14 -4.64 17.12
N ILE A 211 -5.14 -5.81 16.47
CA ILE A 211 -6.29 -6.73 16.36
C ILE A 211 -5.85 -8.18 16.61
N ASP A 212 -6.70 -9.04 17.17
CA ASP A 212 -6.37 -10.45 17.47
C ASP A 212 -6.39 -11.38 16.24
N TYR A 213 -5.51 -11.11 15.27
CA TYR A 213 -5.39 -11.85 14.01
C TYR A 213 -3.96 -12.32 13.77
N HIS A 214 -3.85 -13.42 13.00
CA HIS A 214 -2.60 -13.80 12.36
C HIS A 214 -2.31 -12.88 11.15
N HIS A 215 -1.33 -13.25 10.32
CA HIS A 215 -0.99 -12.52 9.10
C HIS A 215 -2.08 -12.61 8.02
N ALA A 216 -3.13 -11.78 8.12
CA ALA A 216 -4.29 -11.80 7.21
C ALA A 216 -5.11 -10.50 7.27
N MET A 217 -5.95 -10.29 6.25
CA MET A 217 -6.99 -9.25 6.30
C MET A 217 -8.12 -9.65 7.26
N PRO A 218 -8.79 -8.70 7.93
CA PRO A 218 -9.93 -9.00 8.81
C PRO A 218 -11.07 -9.69 8.06
N TRP A 219 -11.70 -10.71 8.65
CA TRP A 219 -12.82 -11.45 8.04
C TRP A 219 -14.04 -11.59 8.95
N TYR A 220 -13.92 -11.36 10.26
CA TYR A 220 -15.08 -11.29 11.13
C TYR A 220 -15.83 -9.97 10.89
N ARG A 221 -17.14 -10.06 10.69
CA ARG A 221 -17.99 -8.92 10.30
C ARG A 221 -17.77 -7.67 11.17
N ALA A 222 -17.70 -7.83 12.50
CA ALA A 222 -17.50 -6.70 13.41
C ALA A 222 -16.17 -5.97 13.18
N ASP A 223 -15.11 -6.72 12.90
CA ASP A 223 -13.79 -6.16 12.62
C ASP A 223 -13.77 -5.48 11.26
N VAL A 224 -14.38 -6.08 10.23
CA VAL A 224 -14.46 -5.44 8.90
C VAL A 224 -15.26 -4.13 8.97
N LEU A 225 -16.36 -4.09 9.72
CA LEU A 225 -17.12 -2.86 9.93
C LEU A 225 -16.30 -1.78 10.65
N LYS A 226 -15.59 -2.16 11.73
CA LYS A 226 -14.65 -1.25 12.40
C LYS A 226 -13.56 -0.76 11.45
N PHE A 227 -13.05 -1.62 10.57
CA PHE A 227 -12.04 -1.24 9.60
C PHE A 227 -12.57 -0.20 8.61
N VAL A 228 -13.79 -0.40 8.10
CA VAL A 228 -14.49 0.56 7.24
C VAL A 228 -14.64 1.92 7.92
N ASP A 229 -15.05 1.93 9.19
CA ASP A 229 -15.21 3.18 9.95
C ASP A 229 -13.89 3.92 10.14
N LEU A 230 -12.79 3.18 10.40
CA LEU A 230 -11.45 3.75 10.51
C LEU A 230 -10.95 4.33 9.18
N ILE A 231 -11.22 3.65 8.04
CA ILE A 231 -10.87 4.16 6.70
C ILE A 231 -11.64 5.44 6.40
N ARG A 232 -12.95 5.46 6.65
CA ARG A 232 -13.78 6.66 6.44
C ARG A 232 -13.35 7.80 7.36
N LYS A 233 -12.93 7.50 8.59
CA LYS A 233 -12.39 8.51 9.51
C LYS A 233 -11.08 9.08 8.99
N LEU A 234 -10.15 8.22 8.56
CA LEU A 234 -8.86 8.61 8.00
C LEU A 234 -9.04 9.56 6.81
N ASP A 235 -9.95 9.23 5.91
CA ASP A 235 -10.28 10.06 4.76
C ASP A 235 -10.79 11.45 5.19
N ARG A 236 -11.80 11.51 6.07
CA ARG A 236 -12.31 12.78 6.61
C ARG A 236 -11.23 13.62 7.29
N ASP A 237 -10.39 13.00 8.12
CA ASP A 237 -9.33 13.69 8.85
C ASP A 237 -8.23 14.21 7.89
N SER A 238 -8.00 13.52 6.77
CA SER A 238 -7.01 13.93 5.77
C SER A 238 -7.37 15.23 5.05
N LEU A 239 -8.67 15.54 4.93
CA LEU A 239 -9.16 16.78 4.33
C LEU A 239 -8.97 18.01 5.23
N VAL A 240 -8.86 17.82 6.54
CA VAL A 240 -8.66 18.92 7.51
C VAL A 240 -7.19 19.35 7.58
N LYS A 241 -6.27 18.47 7.15
CA LYS A 241 -4.82 18.68 7.17
C LYS A 241 -4.24 19.12 5.82
N ALA A 242 -5.04 19.09 4.74
CA ALA A 242 -4.65 19.51 3.40
C ALA A 242 -4.73 21.05 3.26
#